data_AF-A0A1A9RS61-F1
#
_entry.id   AF-A0A1A9RS61-F1
#
_cell.length_a   1.000
_cell.length_b   1.000
_cell.length_c   1.000
_cell.angle_alpha   90.00
_cell.angle_beta   90.00
_cell.angle_gamma   90.00
#
_symmetry.space_group_name_H-M   'P 1'
#
loop_
_entity.id
_entity.type
_entity.pdbx_description
1 polymer ?
#
loop_
_entity_poly.entity_id
_entity_poly.type
_entity_poly.pdbx_seq_one_letter_code
_entity_poly.pdbx_strand_id
1 'polypeptide(L)'
;MNYSEFSIHIENLRQSFANRNLEDYLLALYALLQSQQDAVCTPTLCLSLLQEAFTAPPAPFNEQWLLIRQMPDGQLKTSDPWQYACAVIIFQVAELHRMRGQELQNELRHYGITSETGYSWYNFDPLTLLECGAQGLEDSLGEEVVVADDWSLLGDLLDLGCYYE
;
A
#
# COMPACT_ATOMS: atom_id res chain seq x y z
N MET A 1 8.49 5.61 -17.32
CA MET A 1 8.89 4.57 -16.38
C MET A 1 8.09 3.33 -16.72
N ASN A 2 8.74 2.20 -17.03
CA ASN A 2 8.07 0.90 -17.12
C ASN A 2 8.02 0.23 -15.73
N TYR A 3 7.33 -0.91 -15.60
CA TYR A 3 7.23 -1.60 -14.31
C TYR A 3 8.60 -2.09 -13.80
N SER A 4 9.50 -2.53 -14.69
CA SER A 4 10.90 -2.88 -14.35
C SER A 4 11.65 -1.74 -13.66
N GLU A 5 11.62 -0.55 -14.25
CA GLU A 5 12.24 0.65 -13.67
C GLU A 5 11.58 1.02 -12.33
N PHE A 6 10.25 0.88 -12.23
CA PHE A 6 9.52 1.18 -11.00
C PHE A 6 9.89 0.22 -9.86
N SER A 7 9.95 -1.09 -10.12
CA SER A 7 10.33 -2.09 -9.12
C SER A 7 11.76 -1.89 -8.64
N ILE A 8 12.71 -1.62 -9.54
CA ILE A 8 14.08 -1.26 -9.17
C ILE A 8 14.11 -0.06 -8.21
N HIS A 9 13.28 0.95 -8.43
CA HIS A 9 13.18 2.08 -7.51
C HIS A 9 12.65 1.67 -6.13
N ILE A 10 11.65 0.79 -6.08
CA ILE A 10 11.07 0.26 -4.83
C ILE A 10 12.09 -0.59 -4.07
N GLU A 11 12.77 -1.53 -4.74
CA GLU A 11 13.81 -2.37 -4.12
C GLU A 11 14.95 -1.53 -3.53
N ASN A 12 15.30 -0.41 -4.17
CA ASN A 12 16.36 0.47 -3.70
C ASN A 12 15.96 1.29 -2.46
N LEU A 13 14.68 1.34 -2.06
CA LEU A 13 14.23 2.04 -0.86
C LEU A 13 14.92 1.51 0.40
N ARG A 14 15.16 0.20 0.48
CA ARG A 14 15.83 -0.45 1.63
C ARG A 14 17.27 0.03 1.87
N GLN A 15 17.89 0.66 0.87
CA GLN A 15 19.23 1.25 1.00
C GLN A 15 19.19 2.63 1.65
N SER A 16 18.04 3.31 1.59
CA SER A 16 17.86 4.69 2.03
C SER A 16 16.99 4.82 3.28
N PHE A 17 16.12 3.83 3.53
CA PHE A 17 15.14 3.88 4.61
C PHE A 17 15.21 2.62 5.48
N ALA A 18 15.10 2.83 6.80
CA ALA A 18 14.82 1.75 7.73
C ALA A 18 13.32 1.42 7.70
N ASN A 19 12.98 0.17 8.03
CA ASN A 19 11.60 -0.23 8.15
C ASN A 19 10.88 0.56 9.27
N ARG A 20 9.56 0.73 9.10
CA ARG A 20 8.67 1.44 10.01
C ARG A 20 7.48 0.54 10.37
N ASN A 21 6.75 0.85 11.44
CA ASN A 21 5.45 0.24 11.66
C ASN A 21 4.55 0.49 10.43
N LEU A 22 3.95 -0.56 9.88
CA LEU A 22 3.18 -0.48 8.65
C LEU A 22 1.94 0.43 8.79
N GLU A 23 1.24 0.38 9.92
CA GLU A 23 0.08 1.25 10.14
C GLU A 23 0.49 2.72 10.20
N ASP A 24 1.59 3.05 10.88
CA ASP A 24 2.11 4.43 10.91
C ASP A 24 2.57 4.90 9.53
N TYR A 25 3.16 4.01 8.72
CA TYR A 25 3.55 4.32 7.35
C TYR A 25 2.34 4.61 6.46
N LEU A 26 1.32 3.75 6.53
CA LEU A 26 0.08 3.91 5.76
C LEU A 26 -0.70 5.17 6.19
N LEU A 27 -0.72 5.49 7.49
CA LEU A 27 -1.31 6.73 8.00
C LEU A 27 -0.54 7.98 7.52
N ALA A 28 0.78 7.90 7.41
CA ALA A 28 1.59 8.98 6.87
C ALA A 28 1.35 9.15 5.36
N LEU A 29 1.33 8.04 4.62
CA LEU A 29 1.01 8.02 3.19
C LEU A 29 -0.39 8.57 2.91
N TYR A 30 -1.39 8.19 3.71
CA TYR A 30 -2.74 8.75 3.63
C TYR A 30 -2.73 10.27 3.78
N ALA A 31 -2.03 10.80 4.79
CA ALA A 31 -1.91 12.23 5.02
C ALA A 31 -1.31 12.97 3.81
N LEU A 32 -0.26 12.39 3.22
CA LEU A 32 0.37 12.94 2.02
C LEU A 32 -0.60 12.94 0.84
N LEU A 33 -1.35 11.85 0.61
CA LEU A 33 -2.34 11.74 -0.46
C LEU A 33 -3.45 12.80 -0.36
N GLN A 34 -3.88 13.16 0.85
CA GLN A 34 -4.90 14.19 1.05
C GLN A 34 -4.47 15.56 0.49
N SER A 35 -3.17 15.83 0.43
CA SER A 35 -2.64 17.07 -0.17
C SER A 35 -2.55 17.05 -1.71
N GLN A 36 -2.84 15.90 -2.34
CA GLN A 36 -2.61 15.65 -3.77
C GLN A 36 -3.90 15.38 -4.57
N GLN A 37 -5.08 15.65 -4.00
CA GLN A 37 -6.36 15.31 -4.63
C GLN A 37 -6.51 15.85 -6.05
N ASP A 38 -6.04 17.09 -6.30
CA ASP A 38 -6.14 17.74 -7.62
C ASP A 38 -4.92 17.47 -8.51
N ALA A 39 -3.94 16.70 -8.04
CA ALA A 39 -2.72 16.41 -8.78
C ALA A 39 -2.91 15.22 -9.72
N VAL A 40 -2.24 15.29 -10.88
CA VAL A 40 -2.08 14.12 -11.76
C VAL A 40 -1.04 13.20 -11.12
N CYS A 41 -1.45 11.98 -10.80
CA CYS A 41 -0.51 10.95 -10.35
C CYS A 41 0.42 10.58 -11.51
N THR A 42 1.72 10.64 -11.26
CA THR A 42 2.74 10.08 -12.16
C THR A 42 3.54 9.04 -11.38
N PRO A 43 4.20 8.07 -12.03
CA PRO A 43 5.06 7.12 -11.34
C PRO A 43 6.10 7.79 -10.45
N THR A 44 6.66 8.93 -10.89
CA THR A 44 7.62 9.72 -10.09
C THR A 44 6.97 10.36 -8.86
N LEU A 45 5.76 10.92 -9.00
CA LEU A 45 5.03 11.45 -7.85
C LEU A 45 4.70 10.32 -6.86
N CYS A 46 4.23 9.18 -7.35
CA CYS A 46 3.94 7.99 -6.54
C CYS A 46 5.18 7.58 -5.73
N LEU A 47 6.34 7.41 -6.38
CA LEU A 47 7.60 7.10 -5.69
C LEU A 47 7.98 8.14 -4.63
N SER A 48 7.80 9.43 -4.92
CA SER A 48 8.13 10.49 -3.96
C SER A 48 7.25 10.42 -2.70
N LEU A 49 5.95 10.12 -2.87
CA LEU A 49 5.02 9.97 -1.74
C LEU A 49 5.35 8.73 -0.90
N LEU A 50 5.69 7.61 -1.56
CA LEU A 50 6.13 6.39 -0.88
C LEU A 50 7.41 6.64 -0.06
N GLN A 51 8.38 7.34 -0.64
CA GLN A 51 9.63 7.71 0.05
C GLN A 51 9.36 8.64 1.24
N GLU A 52 8.53 9.67 1.05
CA GLU A 52 8.22 10.63 2.11
C GLU A 52 7.49 9.98 3.28
N ALA A 53 6.61 9.01 3.02
CA ALA A 53 5.84 8.27 4.04
C ALA A 53 6.73 7.50 5.05
N PHE A 54 7.98 7.18 4.71
CA PHE A 54 8.91 6.57 5.68
C PHE A 54 9.23 7.48 6.87
N THR A 55 9.17 8.80 6.68
CA THR A 55 9.58 9.77 7.71
C THR A 55 8.50 10.80 8.07
N ALA A 56 7.47 10.95 7.25
CA ALA A 56 6.37 11.86 7.49
C ALA A 56 5.56 11.50 8.76
N PRO A 57 5.00 12.50 9.47
CA PRO A 57 4.13 12.24 10.61
C PRO A 57 2.85 11.50 10.17
N PRO A 58 2.41 10.48 10.92
CA PRO A 58 1.18 9.76 10.58
C PRO A 58 -0.06 10.64 10.84
N ALA A 59 -1.08 10.55 9.99
CA ALA A 59 -2.40 11.08 10.31
C ALA A 59 -2.96 10.40 11.59
N PRO A 60 -3.84 11.09 12.35
CA PRO A 60 -4.57 10.43 13.42
C PRO A 60 -5.47 9.33 12.84
N PHE A 61 -5.46 8.16 13.47
CA PHE A 61 -6.39 7.08 13.14
C PHE A 61 -7.84 7.53 13.38
N ASN A 62 -8.74 7.20 12.46
CA ASN A 62 -10.17 7.43 12.61
C ASN A 62 -10.89 6.12 12.94
N GLU A 63 -11.45 6.02 14.15
CA GLU A 63 -12.21 4.86 14.63
C GLU A 63 -13.35 4.43 13.69
N GLN A 64 -13.94 5.36 12.93
CA GLN A 64 -14.99 5.03 11.96
C GLN A 64 -14.50 4.13 10.82
N TRP A 65 -13.19 4.12 10.54
CA TRP A 65 -12.60 3.23 9.55
C TRP A 65 -12.73 1.75 9.93
N LEU A 66 -12.95 1.42 11.21
CA LEU A 66 -13.23 0.05 11.64
C LEU A 66 -14.55 -0.50 11.09
N LEU A 67 -15.46 0.37 10.63
CA LEU A 67 -16.69 -0.04 9.94
C LEU A 67 -16.42 -0.59 8.53
N ILE A 68 -15.25 -0.28 7.96
CA ILE A 68 -14.84 -0.77 6.65
C ILE A 68 -14.26 -2.17 6.83
N ARG A 69 -14.94 -3.15 6.21
CA ARG A 69 -14.63 -4.59 6.32
C ARG A 69 -14.38 -5.27 4.97
N GLN A 70 -14.42 -4.50 3.89
CA GLN A 70 -14.19 -5.00 2.53
C GLN A 70 -13.22 -4.08 1.80
N MET A 71 -12.35 -4.68 1.00
CA MET A 71 -11.50 -3.98 0.04
C MET A 71 -12.40 -3.20 -0.94
N PRO A 72 -12.03 -1.96 -1.35
CA PRO A 72 -12.77 -1.26 -2.40
C PRO A 72 -12.86 -2.10 -3.68
N ASP A 73 -14.00 -2.01 -4.36
CA ASP A 73 -14.21 -2.73 -5.60
C ASP A 73 -13.47 -2.12 -6.80
N GLY A 74 -13.37 -2.89 -7.88
CA GLY A 74 -12.75 -2.43 -9.13
C GLY A 74 -13.54 -1.33 -9.86
N GLN A 75 -14.80 -1.08 -9.49
CA GLN A 75 -15.56 0.04 -10.06
C GLN A 75 -15.01 1.36 -9.52
N LEU A 76 -14.67 1.43 -8.23
CA LEU A 76 -14.04 2.61 -7.65
C LEU A 76 -12.71 2.93 -8.34
N LYS A 77 -11.89 1.91 -8.60
CA LYS A 77 -10.61 2.05 -9.33
C LYS A 77 -10.76 2.79 -10.67
N THR A 78 -11.83 2.52 -11.41
CA THR A 78 -12.03 3.13 -12.75
C THR A 78 -12.74 4.48 -12.70
N SER A 79 -13.65 4.67 -11.74
CA SER A 79 -14.46 5.89 -11.63
C SER A 79 -13.76 7.01 -10.86
N ASP A 80 -12.99 6.66 -9.84
CA ASP A 80 -12.21 7.60 -9.03
C ASP A 80 -10.92 6.89 -8.50
N PRO A 81 -9.85 6.84 -9.33
CA PRO A 81 -8.60 6.17 -8.95
C PRO A 81 -7.95 6.74 -7.68
N TRP A 82 -8.12 8.04 -7.40
CA TRP A 82 -7.57 8.66 -6.18
C TRP A 82 -8.32 8.19 -4.94
N GLN A 83 -9.66 8.18 -5.01
CA GLN A 83 -10.49 7.67 -3.94
C GLN A 83 -10.30 6.16 -3.73
N TYR A 84 -10.01 5.42 -4.80
CA TYR A 84 -9.61 4.01 -4.72
C TYR A 84 -8.32 3.84 -3.91
N ALA A 85 -7.23 4.56 -4.25
CA ALA A 85 -5.98 4.49 -3.50
C ALA A 85 -6.17 4.87 -2.01
N CYS A 86 -6.95 5.92 -1.73
CA CYS A 86 -7.31 6.28 -0.36
C CYS A 86 -8.08 5.17 0.36
N ALA A 87 -9.05 4.54 -0.31
CA ALA A 87 -9.87 3.48 0.26
C ALA A 87 -9.06 2.21 0.55
N VAL A 88 -8.10 1.85 -0.30
CA VAL A 88 -7.15 0.74 -0.05
C VAL A 88 -6.35 1.01 1.22
N ILE A 89 -5.75 2.21 1.35
CA ILE A 89 -4.98 2.59 2.54
C ILE A 89 -5.85 2.53 3.80
N ILE A 90 -7.04 3.13 3.76
CA ILE A 90 -7.97 3.14 4.89
C ILE A 90 -8.35 1.72 5.30
N PHE A 91 -8.66 0.85 4.34
CA PHE A 91 -8.98 -0.55 4.58
C PHE A 91 -7.82 -1.27 5.28
N GLN A 92 -6.60 -1.15 4.73
CA GLN A 92 -5.41 -1.79 5.29
C GLN A 92 -5.07 -1.29 6.70
N VAL A 93 -5.21 0.01 6.96
CA VAL A 93 -5.05 0.59 8.29
C VAL A 93 -6.08 0.01 9.26
N ALA A 94 -7.34 -0.11 8.85
CA ALA A 94 -8.39 -0.71 9.69
C ALA A 94 -8.13 -2.19 9.98
N GLU A 95 -7.61 -2.94 9.00
CA GLU A 95 -7.19 -4.33 9.16
C GLU A 95 -6.04 -4.47 10.17
N LEU A 96 -4.95 -3.72 9.95
CA LEU A 96 -3.79 -3.73 10.86
C LEU A 96 -4.20 -3.40 12.29
N HIS A 97 -5.08 -2.41 12.44
CA HIS A 97 -5.59 -2.01 13.73
C HIS A 97 -6.36 -3.14 14.43
N ARG A 98 -7.22 -3.87 13.70
CA ARG A 98 -7.94 -5.06 14.23
C ARG A 98 -6.98 -6.19 14.62
N MET A 99 -5.96 -6.42 13.82
CA MET A 99 -4.99 -7.49 14.04
C MET A 99 -4.00 -7.21 15.19
N ARG A 100 -3.95 -5.96 15.70
CA ARG A 100 -3.13 -5.60 16.88
C ARG A 100 -3.56 -6.40 18.09
N GLY A 101 -2.58 -7.01 18.76
CA GLY A 101 -2.84 -7.83 19.94
C GLY A 101 -3.43 -9.22 19.63
N GLN A 102 -3.56 -9.56 18.34
CA GLN A 102 -4.15 -10.80 17.85
C GLN A 102 -3.22 -11.46 16.83
N GLU A 103 -3.57 -11.47 15.54
CA GLU A 103 -2.85 -12.18 14.49
C GLU A 103 -1.43 -11.62 14.26
N LEU A 104 -1.21 -10.32 14.50
CA LEU A 104 0.14 -9.73 14.42
C LEU A 104 1.10 -10.27 15.51
N GLN A 105 0.60 -10.87 16.59
CA GLN A 105 1.43 -11.51 17.61
C GLN A 105 1.83 -12.95 17.25
N ASN A 106 1.28 -13.52 16.18
CA ASN A 106 1.66 -14.85 15.73
C ASN A 106 3.12 -14.85 15.26
N GLU A 107 3.99 -15.59 15.94
CA GLU A 107 5.42 -15.72 15.57
C GLU A 107 5.61 -16.37 14.19
N LEU A 108 4.62 -17.14 13.74
CA LEU A 108 4.58 -17.80 12.43
C LEU A 108 3.91 -16.94 11.35
N ARG A 109 3.60 -15.66 11.61
CA ARG A 109 2.93 -14.78 10.63
C ARG A 109 3.68 -14.59 9.32
N HIS A 110 4.97 -14.91 9.30
CA HIS A 110 5.79 -14.90 8.09
C HIS A 110 5.39 -15.97 7.05
N TYR A 111 4.57 -16.96 7.43
CA TYR A 111 3.90 -17.89 6.49
C TYR A 111 2.57 -17.36 5.96
N GLY A 112 2.25 -16.11 6.28
CA GLY A 112 0.96 -15.51 6.04
C GLY A 112 -0.03 -15.75 7.17
N ILE A 113 -0.98 -14.81 7.31
CA ILE A 113 -2.13 -14.90 8.21
C ILE A 113 -3.40 -14.60 7.43
N THR A 114 -4.54 -15.00 7.98
CA THR A 114 -5.86 -14.55 7.53
C THR A 114 -6.43 -13.64 8.60
N SER A 115 -6.81 -12.43 8.22
CA SER A 115 -7.44 -11.46 9.14
C SER A 115 -8.86 -11.90 9.51
N GLU A 116 -9.42 -11.30 10.57
CA GLU A 116 -10.82 -11.57 10.97
C GLU A 116 -11.87 -11.22 9.89
N THR A 117 -11.52 -10.42 8.89
CA THR A 117 -12.38 -10.09 7.74
C THR A 117 -12.21 -11.08 6.57
N GLY A 118 -11.29 -12.03 6.68
CA GLY A 118 -11.08 -13.12 5.72
C GLY A 118 -10.03 -12.83 4.64
N TYR A 119 -9.23 -11.78 4.79
CA TYR A 119 -8.18 -11.42 3.83
C TYR A 119 -6.83 -12.01 4.22
N SER A 120 -6.09 -12.48 3.23
CA SER A 120 -4.73 -12.99 3.42
C SER A 120 -3.72 -11.85 3.49
N TRP A 121 -2.73 -11.99 4.39
CA TRP A 121 -1.65 -11.04 4.59
C TRP A 121 -0.32 -11.78 4.72
N TYR A 122 0.68 -11.39 3.94
CA TYR A 122 2.05 -11.93 4.00
C TYR A 122 3.08 -10.87 4.41
N ASN A 123 2.82 -9.60 4.11
CA ASN A 123 3.77 -8.51 4.33
C ASN A 123 3.29 -7.55 5.43
N PHE A 124 4.15 -7.29 6.41
CA PHE A 124 3.81 -6.60 7.66
C PHE A 124 4.69 -5.39 7.97
N ASP A 125 5.55 -5.01 7.04
CA ASP A 125 6.34 -3.80 7.08
C ASP A 125 6.33 -3.11 5.70
N PRO A 126 6.60 -1.80 5.64
CA PRO A 126 6.51 -1.04 4.39
C PRO A 126 7.43 -1.56 3.29
N LEU A 127 8.66 -1.98 3.62
CA LEU A 127 9.60 -2.42 2.57
C LEU A 127 9.10 -3.70 1.92
N THR A 128 8.74 -4.73 2.70
CA THR A 128 8.22 -6.00 2.16
C THR A 128 6.90 -5.80 1.43
N LEU A 129 5.99 -4.97 1.96
CA LEU A 129 4.73 -4.66 1.28
C LEU A 129 4.97 -4.06 -0.11
N LEU A 130 5.87 -3.07 -0.22
CA LEU A 130 6.13 -2.40 -1.48
C LEU A 130 6.91 -3.31 -2.45
N GLU A 131 7.93 -4.03 -1.97
CA GLU A 131 8.73 -4.96 -2.78
C GLU A 131 7.83 -6.05 -3.40
N CYS A 132 7.03 -6.74 -2.58
CA CYS A 132 6.09 -7.76 -3.07
C CYS A 132 4.99 -7.17 -3.96
N GLY A 133 4.49 -5.97 -3.65
CA GLY A 133 3.50 -5.29 -4.49
C GLY A 133 4.04 -4.94 -5.87
N ALA A 134 5.29 -4.45 -5.95
CA ALA A 134 5.93 -4.10 -7.21
C ALA A 134 6.21 -5.34 -8.06
N GLN A 135 6.71 -6.42 -7.44
CA GLN A 135 6.89 -7.71 -8.09
C GLN A 135 5.55 -8.26 -8.61
N GLY A 136 4.49 -8.22 -7.79
CA GLY A 136 3.16 -8.66 -8.21
C GLY A 136 2.60 -7.88 -9.40
N LEU A 137 2.88 -6.57 -9.49
CA LEU A 137 2.52 -5.74 -10.64
C LEU A 137 3.29 -6.14 -11.90
N GLU A 138 4.60 -6.36 -11.78
CA GLU A 138 5.43 -6.85 -12.90
C GLU A 138 4.94 -8.19 -13.43
N ASP A 139 4.70 -9.15 -12.54
CA ASP A 139 4.25 -10.49 -12.91
C ASP A 139 2.85 -10.47 -13.55
N SER A 140 1.99 -9.55 -13.13
CA SER A 140 0.62 -9.44 -13.62
C SER A 140 0.49 -8.66 -14.93
N LEU A 141 1.29 -7.60 -15.12
CA LEU A 141 1.15 -6.64 -16.21
C LEU A 141 2.28 -6.75 -17.25
N GLY A 142 3.45 -7.24 -16.85
CA GLY A 142 4.66 -7.35 -17.66
C GLY A 142 5.68 -6.25 -17.39
N GLU A 143 6.94 -6.63 -17.22
CA GLU A 143 8.10 -5.76 -16.88
C GLU A 143 8.24 -4.52 -17.78
N GLU A 144 8.04 -4.68 -19.09
CA GLU A 144 8.25 -3.62 -20.09
C GLU A 144 7.01 -2.74 -20.32
N VAL A 145 5.90 -3.00 -19.63
CA VAL A 145 4.70 -2.19 -19.76
C VAL A 145 4.91 -0.83 -19.09
N VAL A 146 4.52 0.24 -19.78
CA VAL A 146 4.60 1.60 -19.25
C VAL A 146 3.59 1.75 -18.12
N VAL A 147 4.07 2.23 -16.97
CA VAL A 147 3.20 2.51 -15.83
C VAL A 147 2.27 3.67 -16.17
N ALA A 148 0.98 3.51 -15.88
CA ALA A 148 -0.02 4.54 -16.14
C ALA A 148 0.17 5.78 -15.24
N ASP A 149 -0.13 6.96 -15.79
CA ASP A 149 -0.16 8.23 -15.06
C ASP A 149 -1.52 8.40 -14.34
N ASP A 150 -1.83 7.49 -13.42
CA ASP A 150 -3.02 7.58 -12.58
C ASP A 150 -2.80 6.99 -11.17
N TRP A 151 -3.76 7.26 -10.28
CA TRP A 151 -3.68 6.85 -8.87
C TRP A 151 -3.94 5.35 -8.65
N SER A 152 -4.43 4.64 -9.66
CA SER A 152 -4.67 3.19 -9.55
C SER A 152 -3.37 2.41 -9.34
N LEU A 153 -2.24 2.92 -9.86
CA LEU A 153 -0.89 2.41 -9.55
C LEU A 153 -0.68 2.24 -8.04
N LEU A 154 -1.00 3.26 -7.24
CA LEU A 154 -0.76 3.23 -5.80
C LEU A 154 -1.70 2.27 -5.09
N GLY A 155 -2.99 2.26 -5.48
CA GLY A 155 -3.96 1.33 -4.91
C GLY A 155 -3.59 -0.13 -5.21
N ASP A 156 -3.26 -0.44 -6.46
CA ASP A 156 -2.88 -1.81 -6.87
C ASP A 156 -1.57 -2.25 -6.21
N LEU A 157 -0.57 -1.38 -6.13
CA LEU A 157 0.70 -1.65 -5.46
C LEU A 157 0.49 -2.09 -4.02
N LEU A 158 -0.33 -1.33 -3.29
CA LEU A 158 -0.60 -1.62 -1.88
C LEU A 158 -1.48 -2.87 -1.72
N ASP A 159 -2.49 -3.04 -2.56
CA ASP A 159 -3.38 -4.21 -2.53
C ASP A 159 -2.61 -5.51 -2.78
N LEU A 160 -1.87 -5.58 -3.90
CA LEU A 160 -0.99 -6.71 -4.21
C LEU A 160 0.06 -6.92 -3.11
N GLY A 161 0.62 -5.83 -2.60
CA GLY A 161 1.62 -5.87 -1.53
C GLY A 161 1.14 -6.55 -0.25
N CYS A 162 -0.17 -6.60 0.03
CA CYS A 162 -0.67 -7.35 1.18
C CYS A 162 -0.53 -8.86 1.01
N TYR A 163 -0.85 -9.40 -0.18
CA TYR A 163 -1.07 -10.84 -0.36
C TYR A 163 -0.08 -11.54 -1.30
N TYR A 164 0.76 -10.80 -2.03
CA TYR A 164 1.81 -11.36 -2.87
C TYR A 164 3.00 -11.82 -1.99
N GLU A 165 3.54 -13.02 -2.26
CA GLU A 165 4.64 -13.65 -1.53
C GLU A 165 5.93 -13.66 -2.36
#